data_AF-A0A2X2BFV3-F1
#
_entry.id   AF-A0A2X2BFV3-F1
#
_cell.length_a   1.000
_cell.length_b   1.000
_cell.length_c   1.000
_cell.angle_alpha   90.00
_cell.angle_beta   90.00
_cell.angle_gamma   90.00
#
_symmetry.space_group_name_H-M   'P 1'
#
loop_
_entity.id
_entity.type
_entity.pdbx_description
1 polymer ?
#
loop_
_entity_poly.entity_id
_entity_poly.type
_entity_poly.pdbx_seq_one_letter_code
_entity_poly.pdbx_strand_id
1 'polypeptide(L)'
;MRPSSSPQSDFINLLFDKPLLLLIFTMLISTPLLVWLSWSLAKPARKLKNAADDVAKGNLRPHPELETGPQEFLAAGTSFNQMISALERMVEAQQRLISDISHELRTPLTRLQLASALLRRRSGESKELERIETENTAARWHDQ
;
A
#
# COMPACT_ATOMS: atom_id res chain seq x y z
N MET A 1 55.73 36.19 -48.72
CA MET A 1 55.38 35.14 -47.74
C MET A 1 53.92 34.75 -47.97
N ARG A 2 53.64 33.51 -48.37
CA ARG A 2 52.26 32.97 -48.46
C ARG A 2 51.89 32.41 -47.09
N PRO A 3 50.76 32.78 -46.46
CA PRO A 3 50.34 32.11 -45.23
C PRO A 3 50.00 30.66 -45.57
N SER A 4 50.66 29.73 -44.90
CA SER A 4 50.28 28.31 -44.89
C SER A 4 48.95 28.21 -44.15
N SER A 5 47.82 28.21 -44.86
CA SER A 5 46.53 27.86 -44.29
C SER A 5 46.60 26.40 -43.84
N SER A 6 46.64 26.19 -42.52
CA SER A 6 46.53 24.84 -41.97
C SER A 6 45.09 24.38 -42.18
N PRO A 7 44.83 23.12 -42.55
CA PRO A 7 43.46 22.62 -42.77
C PRO A 7 42.50 22.83 -41.59
N GLN A 8 43.04 23.06 -40.38
CA GLN A 8 42.27 23.40 -39.19
C GLN A 8 41.64 24.79 -39.23
N SER A 9 42.34 25.82 -39.70
CA SER A 9 41.79 27.18 -39.76
C SER A 9 40.68 27.29 -40.81
N ASP A 10 40.80 26.55 -41.90
CA ASP A 10 39.79 26.50 -42.95
C ASP A 10 38.51 25.82 -42.45
N PHE A 11 38.61 24.79 -41.59
CA PHE A 11 37.46 24.18 -40.93
C PHE A 11 36.73 25.16 -40.00
N ILE A 12 37.47 25.94 -39.21
CA ILE A 12 36.90 26.92 -38.29
C ILE A 12 36.24 28.07 -39.07
N ASN A 13 36.91 28.60 -40.11
CA ASN A 13 36.33 29.66 -40.94
C ASN A 13 35.11 29.17 -41.73
N LEU A 14 35.12 27.94 -42.25
CA LEU A 14 33.96 27.32 -42.90
C LEU A 14 32.78 27.13 -41.93
N LEU A 15 33.07 26.87 -40.65
CA LEU A 15 32.09 26.76 -39.57
C LEU A 15 31.46 28.12 -39.23
N PHE A 16 32.23 29.22 -39.24
CA PHE A 16 31.77 30.58 -38.94
C PHE A 16 31.15 31.32 -40.15
N ASP A 17 31.57 31.03 -41.39
CA ASP A 17 31.04 31.66 -42.62
C ASP A 17 29.60 31.24 -42.93
N LYS A 18 29.15 30.09 -42.40
CA LYS A 18 27.80 29.56 -42.63
C LYS A 18 27.08 29.30 -41.30
N PRO A 19 26.63 30.36 -40.59
CA PRO A 19 25.96 30.22 -39.29
C PRO A 19 24.68 29.37 -39.38
N LEU A 20 24.00 29.36 -40.53
CA LEU A 20 22.85 28.48 -40.78
C LEU A 20 23.23 26.99 -40.80
N LEU A 21 24.40 26.63 -41.35
CA LEU A 21 24.86 25.24 -41.39
C LEU A 21 25.19 24.74 -39.98
N LEU A 22 25.82 25.59 -39.16
CA LEU A 22 26.10 25.33 -37.75
C LEU A 22 24.78 25.10 -36.97
N LEU A 23 23.77 25.96 -37.17
CA LEU A 23 22.45 25.79 -36.54
C LEU A 23 21.77 24.49 -36.96
N ILE A 24 21.78 24.14 -38.25
CA ILE A 24 21.19 22.88 -38.72
C ILE A 24 21.94 21.70 -38.11
N PHE A 25 23.28 21.75 -38.06
CA PHE A 25 24.09 20.68 -37.50
C PHE A 25 23.85 20.46 -36.00
N THR A 26 23.82 21.53 -35.20
CA THR A 26 23.53 21.45 -33.76
C THR A 26 22.10 21.02 -33.50
N MET A 27 21.14 21.50 -34.29
CA MET A 27 19.74 21.07 -34.21
C MET A 27 19.58 19.59 -34.58
N LEU A 28 20.30 19.12 -35.59
CA LEU A 28 20.24 17.73 -36.05
C LEU A 28 20.85 16.76 -35.03
N ILE A 29 21.80 17.20 -34.20
CA ILE A 29 22.41 16.37 -33.15
C ILE A 29 21.62 16.49 -31.83
N SER A 30 21.25 17.70 -31.43
CA SER A 30 20.58 17.94 -30.14
C SER A 30 19.16 17.37 -30.10
N THR A 31 18.38 17.50 -31.18
CA THR A 31 16.99 17.02 -31.24
C THR A 31 16.88 15.51 -30.97
N PRO A 32 17.58 14.61 -31.69
CA PRO A 32 17.48 13.18 -31.44
C PRO A 32 18.03 12.80 -30.06
N LEU A 33 19.07 13.50 -29.56
CA LEU A 33 19.60 13.27 -28.22
C LEU A 33 18.54 13.55 -27.14
N LEU A 34 17.82 14.68 -27.25
CA LEU A 34 16.75 15.05 -26.32
C LEU A 34 15.55 14.08 -26.40
N VAL A 35 15.16 13.67 -27.60
CA VAL A 35 14.07 12.70 -27.79
C VAL A 35 14.46 11.34 -27.20
N TRP A 36 15.68 10.88 -27.45
CA TRP A 36 16.19 9.63 -26.88
C TRP A 36 16.26 9.67 -25.35
N LEU A 37 16.78 10.77 -24.79
CA LEU A 37 16.84 10.95 -23.33
C LEU A 37 15.43 11.00 -22.73
N SER A 38 14.50 11.73 -23.34
CA SER A 38 13.10 11.80 -22.91
C SER A 38 12.46 10.40 -22.89
N TRP A 39 12.67 9.59 -23.93
CA TRP A 39 12.17 8.22 -23.97
C TRP A 39 12.83 7.30 -22.94
N SER A 40 14.14 7.44 -22.75
CA SER A 40 14.92 6.66 -21.79
C SER A 40 14.45 6.87 -20.35
N LEU A 41 14.03 8.09 -20.00
CA LEU A 41 13.50 8.44 -18.67
C LEU A 41 11.99 8.16 -18.55
N ALA A 42 11.21 8.42 -19.61
CA ALA A 42 9.76 8.24 -19.56
C ALA A 42 9.35 6.77 -19.44
N LYS A 43 10.11 5.85 -20.04
CA LYS A 43 9.82 4.40 -19.98
C LYS A 43 9.86 3.84 -18.54
N PRO A 44 10.95 3.98 -17.76
CA PRO A 44 10.98 3.51 -16.37
C PRO A 44 10.01 4.27 -15.47
N ALA A 45 9.80 5.58 -15.69
CA ALA A 45 8.81 6.35 -14.93
C ALA A 45 7.37 5.80 -15.12
N ARG A 46 7.00 5.42 -16.35
CA ARG A 46 5.70 4.78 -16.63
C ARG A 46 5.57 3.41 -15.97
N LYS A 47 6.64 2.61 -15.91
CA LYS A 47 6.63 1.33 -15.19
C LYS A 47 6.34 1.54 -13.70
N LEU A 48 7.02 2.51 -13.08
CA LEU A 48 6.82 2.82 -11.66
C LEU A 48 5.39 3.28 -11.38
N LYS A 49 4.82 4.11 -12.26
CA LYS A 49 3.40 4.49 -12.19
C LYS A 49 2.49 3.27 -12.25
N ASN A 50 2.68 2.40 -13.24
CA ASN A 50 1.82 1.21 -13.39
C ASN A 50 1.91 0.29 -12.18
N ALA A 51 3.11 0.09 -11.63
CA ALA A 51 3.32 -0.68 -10.42
C ALA A 51 2.60 -0.05 -9.21
N ALA A 52 2.67 1.28 -9.06
CA ALA A 52 1.92 2.00 -8.04
C ALA A 52 0.39 1.87 -8.21
N ASP A 53 -0.11 1.95 -9.45
CA ASP A 53 -1.52 1.75 -9.76
C ASP A 53 -1.98 0.31 -9.44
N ASP A 54 -1.12 -0.69 -9.60
CA ASP A 54 -1.40 -2.07 -9.21
C ASP A 54 -1.45 -2.26 -7.68
N VAL A 55 -0.48 -1.68 -6.97
CA VAL A 55 -0.46 -1.68 -5.49
C VAL A 55 -1.70 -0.98 -4.93
N ALA A 56 -2.14 0.12 -5.56
CA ALA A 56 -3.35 0.84 -5.17
C ALA A 56 -4.63 -0.01 -5.34
N LYS A 57 -4.63 -1.00 -6.24
CA LYS A 57 -5.72 -1.98 -6.41
C LYS A 57 -5.63 -3.16 -5.44
N GLY A 58 -4.63 -3.17 -4.55
CA GLY A 58 -4.40 -4.24 -3.59
C GLY A 58 -3.51 -5.37 -4.09
N ASN A 59 -2.89 -5.23 -5.28
CA ASN A 59 -1.91 -6.21 -5.76
C ASN A 59 -0.53 -5.93 -5.15
N LEU A 60 -0.24 -6.54 -4.01
CA LEU A 60 1.02 -6.38 -3.27
C LEU A 60 2.14 -7.32 -3.76
N ARG A 61 2.14 -7.66 -5.05
CA ARG A 61 3.21 -8.47 -5.63
C ARG A 61 4.44 -7.62 -5.92
N PRO A 62 5.68 -8.14 -5.76
CA PRO A 62 6.88 -7.43 -6.17
C PRO A 62 6.94 -7.24 -7.69
N HIS A 63 7.48 -6.10 -8.14
CA HIS A 63 7.64 -5.77 -9.56
C HIS A 63 9.14 -5.79 -9.94
N PRO A 64 9.70 -6.94 -10.35
CA PRO A 64 11.13 -7.08 -10.67
C PRO A 64 11.57 -6.25 -11.88
N GLU A 65 10.63 -5.89 -12.75
CA GLU A 65 10.84 -4.99 -13.89
C GLU A 65 11.25 -3.56 -13.54
N LEU A 66 11.12 -3.16 -12.27
CA LEU A 66 11.59 -1.89 -11.71
C LEU A 66 13.06 -1.95 -11.27
N GLU A 67 13.61 -3.14 -11.03
CA GLU A 67 15.01 -3.34 -10.59
C GLU A 67 15.98 -3.39 -11.79
N THR A 68 15.51 -2.99 -12.97
CA THR A 68 16.28 -2.97 -14.22
C THR A 68 16.25 -1.57 -14.80
N GLY A 69 17.42 -1.02 -15.13
CA GLY A 69 17.54 0.31 -15.72
C GLY A 69 18.72 1.12 -15.18
N PRO A 70 18.74 2.44 -15.43
CA PRO A 70 19.72 3.35 -14.84
C PRO A 70 19.72 3.26 -13.31
N GLN A 71 20.87 3.51 -12.69
CA GLN A 71 21.11 3.29 -11.27
C GLN A 71 20.08 4.00 -10.37
N GLU A 72 19.64 5.19 -10.77
CA GLU A 72 18.65 6.00 -10.08
C GLU A 72 17.27 5.32 -10.04
N PHE A 73 16.86 4.71 -11.16
CA PHE A 73 15.59 3.98 -11.24
C PHE A 73 15.66 2.62 -10.56
N LEU A 74 16.83 1.97 -10.58
CA LEU A 74 17.06 0.73 -9.85
C LEU A 74 16.89 0.96 -8.34
N ALA A 75 17.52 1.99 -7.79
CA ALA A 75 17.38 2.34 -6.38
C ALA A 75 15.91 2.63 -6.00
N ALA A 76 15.20 3.40 -6.83
CA ALA A 76 13.78 3.68 -6.63
C ALA A 76 12.91 2.40 -6.70
N GLY A 77 13.19 1.51 -7.66
CA GLY A 77 12.50 0.23 -7.80
C GLY A 77 12.70 -0.68 -6.58
N THR A 78 13.93 -0.78 -6.08
CA THR A 78 14.25 -1.54 -4.86
C THR A 78 13.52 -0.98 -3.64
N SER A 79 13.55 0.33 -3.43
CA SER A 79 12.82 0.97 -2.32
C SER A 79 11.30 0.78 -2.44
N PHE A 80 10.76 0.81 -3.66
CA PHE A 80 9.36 0.55 -3.93
C PHE A 80 8.96 -0.89 -3.59
N ASN A 81 9.76 -1.88 -4.00
CA ASN A 81 9.52 -3.28 -3.64
C ASN A 81 9.61 -3.52 -2.13
N GLN A 82 10.54 -2.86 -1.43
CA GLN A 82 10.62 -2.92 0.04
C GLN A 82 9.36 -2.36 0.71
N MET A 83 8.81 -1.26 0.18
CA MET A 83 7.54 -0.69 0.65
C MET A 83 6.38 -1.66 0.46
N ILE A 84 6.29 -2.34 -0.70
CA ILE A 84 5.28 -3.39 -0.94
C ILE A 84 5.38 -4.49 0.11
N SER A 85 6.58 -5.05 0.33
CA SER A 85 6.75 -6.11 1.33
C SER A 85 6.44 -5.66 2.76
N ALA A 86 6.70 -4.39 3.08
CA ALA A 86 6.34 -3.83 4.39
C ALA A 86 4.81 -3.71 4.54
N LEU A 87 4.12 -3.29 3.48
CA LEU A 87 2.66 -3.19 3.44
C LEU A 87 1.99 -4.56 3.58
N GLU A 88 2.51 -5.58 2.87
CA GLU A 88 2.03 -6.96 2.96
C GLU A 88 2.13 -7.48 4.40
N ARG A 89 3.29 -7.33 5.05
CA ARG A 89 3.48 -7.71 6.46
C ARG A 89 2.52 -6.99 7.40
N MET A 90 2.24 -5.71 7.15
CA MET A 90 1.33 -4.93 7.99
C MET A 90 -0.11 -5.44 7.87
N VAL A 91 -0.56 -5.75 6.65
CA VAL A 91 -1.90 -6.31 6.39
C VAL A 91 -2.03 -7.69 7.04
N GLU A 92 -1.01 -8.55 6.90
CA GLU A 92 -1.00 -9.87 7.56
C GLU A 92 -1.06 -9.75 9.09
N ALA A 93 -0.29 -8.83 9.68
CA ALA A 93 -0.31 -8.60 11.12
C ALA A 93 -1.68 -8.13 11.61
N GLN A 94 -2.33 -7.23 10.87
CA GLN A 94 -3.68 -6.78 11.18
C GLN A 94 -4.70 -7.92 11.12
N GLN A 95 -4.63 -8.78 10.11
CA GLN A 95 -5.52 -9.94 9.99
C GLN A 95 -5.35 -10.92 11.14
N ARG A 96 -4.09 -11.21 11.54
CA ARG A 96 -3.79 -12.05 12.70
C ARG A 96 -4.34 -11.46 13.99
N LEU A 97 -4.13 -10.17 14.22
CA LEU A 97 -4.63 -9.49 15.41
C LEU A 97 -6.16 -9.57 15.52
N ILE A 98 -6.88 -9.34 14.41
CA ILE A 98 -8.34 -9.44 14.39
C ILE A 98 -8.81 -10.88 14.69
N SER A 99 -8.10 -11.87 14.14
CA SER A 99 -8.37 -13.28 14.42
C SER A 99 -8.17 -13.61 15.91
N ASP A 100 -7.05 -13.18 16.47
CA ASP A 100 -6.69 -13.45 17.86
C ASP A 100 -7.67 -12.78 18.83
N ILE A 101 -8.01 -11.51 18.59
CA ILE A 101 -9.04 -10.80 19.37
C ILE A 101 -10.38 -11.51 19.28
N SER A 102 -10.79 -11.98 18.09
CA SER A 102 -12.05 -12.70 17.91
C SER A 102 -12.09 -14.01 18.70
N HIS A 103 -10.96 -14.71 18.80
CA HIS A 103 -10.83 -15.91 19.62
C HIS A 103 -10.87 -15.59 21.12
N GLU A 104 -10.16 -14.55 21.55
CA GLU A 104 -10.13 -14.16 22.96
C GLU A 104 -11.47 -13.62 23.46
N LEU A 105 -12.25 -12.92 22.62
CA LEU A 105 -13.56 -12.38 22.99
C LEU A 105 -14.67 -13.44 23.06
N ARG A 106 -14.55 -14.55 22.32
CA ARG A 106 -15.55 -15.63 22.33
C ARG A 106 -15.63 -16.30 23.72
N THR A 107 -14.51 -16.39 24.43
CA THR A 107 -14.40 -17.00 25.76
C THR A 107 -15.14 -16.22 26.87
N PRO A 108 -14.90 -14.92 27.09
CA PRO A 108 -15.63 -14.12 28.08
C PRO A 108 -17.11 -13.96 27.70
N LEU A 109 -17.46 -13.87 26.42
CA LEU A 109 -18.86 -13.79 25.99
C LEU A 109 -19.63 -15.06 26.38
N THR A 110 -19.03 -16.23 26.16
CA THR A 110 -19.60 -17.52 26.58
C THR A 110 -19.79 -17.58 28.10
N ARG A 111 -18.83 -17.04 28.87
CA ARG A 111 -18.94 -16.96 30.34
C ARG A 111 -20.06 -16.02 30.80
N LEU A 112 -20.22 -14.85 30.17
CA LEU A 112 -21.31 -13.93 30.48
C LEU A 112 -22.67 -14.53 30.13
N GLN A 113 -22.78 -15.21 29.00
CA GLN A 113 -23.99 -15.95 28.62
C GLN A 113 -24.31 -17.03 29.66
N LEU A 114 -23.31 -17.82 30.10
CA LEU A 114 -23.50 -18.84 31.14
C LEU A 114 -23.93 -18.23 32.48
N ALA A 115 -23.28 -17.15 32.91
CA ALA A 115 -23.64 -16.45 34.14
C ALA A 115 -25.07 -15.89 34.08
N SER A 116 -25.47 -15.32 32.94
CA SER A 116 -26.84 -14.83 32.72
C SER A 116 -27.88 -15.96 32.72
N ALA A 117 -27.54 -17.13 32.16
CA ALA A 117 -28.39 -18.30 32.16
C ALA A 117 -28.57 -18.87 33.58
N LEU A 118 -27.50 -18.91 34.38
CA LEU A 118 -27.55 -19.29 35.79
C LEU A 118 -28.39 -18.32 36.63
N LEU A 119 -28.23 -17.01 36.41
CA LEU A 119 -29.05 -15.99 37.06
C LEU A 119 -30.53 -16.14 36.69
N ARG A 120 -30.84 -16.34 35.40
CA ARG A 120 -32.21 -16.62 34.93
C ARG A 120 -32.80 -17.88 35.56
N ARG A 121 -32.02 -18.95 35.71
CA ARG A 121 -32.46 -20.18 36.37
C ARG A 121 -32.77 -19.95 37.85
N ARG A 122 -31.86 -19.26 38.57
CA ARG A 122 -32.05 -18.91 39.98
C ARG A 122 -33.23 -17.97 40.19
N SER A 123 -33.46 -17.00 39.30
CA SER A 123 -34.65 -16.15 39.35
C SER A 123 -35.92 -16.90 38.93
N GLY A 124 -35.83 -17.89 38.05
CA GLY A 124 -36.95 -18.79 37.71
C GLY A 124 -37.36 -19.71 38.86
N GLU A 125 -36.44 -19.95 39.80
CA GLU A 125 -36.67 -20.66 41.07
C GLU A 125 -37.42 -19.79 42.10
N SER A 126 -37.77 -18.53 41.78
CA SER A 126 -38.69 -17.71 42.58
C SER A 126 -40.15 -18.23 42.56
N LYS A 127 -40.48 -19.22 41.74
CA LYS A 127 -41.76 -19.96 41.85
C LYS A 127 -41.93 -20.68 43.19
N GLU A 128 -40.85 -20.98 43.91
CA GLU A 128 -40.96 -21.50 45.29
C GLU A 128 -41.29 -20.39 46.32
N LEU A 129 -41.03 -19.12 46.01
CA LEU A 129 -41.48 -17.99 46.85
C LEU A 129 -42.98 -17.72 46.68
N GLU A 130 -43.53 -17.95 45.48
CA GLU A 130 -44.98 -17.89 45.20
C GLU A 130 -45.73 -18.99 45.99
N ARG A 131 -45.12 -20.17 46.16
CA ARG A 131 -45.70 -21.27 46.96
C ARG A 131 -45.79 -20.95 48.44
N ILE A 132 -44.76 -20.29 49.01
CA ILE A 132 -44.75 -19.86 50.42
C ILE A 132 -45.79 -18.76 50.67
N GLU A 133 -46.03 -17.88 49.70
CA GLU A 133 -47.07 -16.85 49.80
C GLU A 133 -48.48 -17.47 49.68
N THR A 134 -48.68 -18.48 48.84
CA THR A 134 -49.97 -19.21 48.78
C THR A 134 -50.28 -20.00 50.05
N GLU A 135 -49.28 -20.59 50.72
CA GLU A 135 -49.49 -21.31 51.99
C GLU A 135 -49.84 -20.36 53.15
N ASN A 136 -49.20 -19.18 53.20
CA ASN A 136 -49.49 -18.19 54.25
C ASN A 136 -50.86 -17.52 54.06
N THR A 137 -51.30 -17.36 52.81
CA THR A 137 -52.65 -16.84 52.51
C THR A 137 -53.75 -17.86 52.81
N ALA A 138 -53.47 -19.16 52.70
CA ALA A 138 -54.41 -20.23 53.05
C ALA A 138 -54.58 -20.40 54.58
N ALA A 139 -53.50 -20.23 55.36
CA ALA A 139 -53.57 -20.30 56.82
C ALA A 139 -54.40 -19.16 57.45
N ARG A 140 -54.53 -18.02 56.74
CA ARG A 140 -55.26 -16.84 57.21
C ARG A 140 -56.80 -16.98 57.14
N TRP A 141 -57.31 -18.03 56.50
CA TRP A 141 -58.75 -18.33 56.41
C TRP A 141 -59.25 -19.38 57.43
N HIS A 142 -58.38 -19.86 58.32
CA HIS A 142 -58.74 -20.88 59.32
C HIS A 142 -58.97 -20.30 60.74
N ASP A 143 -58.75 -19.00 60.93
CA ASP A 143 -58.79 -18.34 62.25
C ASP A 143 -59.88 -17.24 62.33
N GLN A 144 -60.97 -17.40 61.56
CA GLN A 144 -62.12 -16.49 61.55
C GLN A 144 -63.44 -17.25 61.65
#